data_AF-A0A7K4G4I8-F1
#
_entry.id   AF-A0A7K4G4I8-F1
#
_cell.length_a   1.000
_cell.length_b   1.000
_cell.length_c   1.000
_cell.angle_alpha   90.00
_cell.angle_beta   90.00
_cell.angle_gamma   90.00
#
_symmetry.space_group_name_H-M   'P 1'
#
loop_
_entity.id
_entity.type
_entity.pdbx_description
1 polymer ?
#
loop_
_entity_poly.entity_id
_entity_poly.type
_entity_poly.pdbx_seq_one_letter_code
_entity_poly.pdbx_strand_id
1 'polypeptide(L)' 'MQAFKKPLIALAISVSRQVIFLVPSIILFVEYFKLRLLGIWVGTFIVIWLAAIVTTIYVTKLIKEKEVTQK' A
#
# COMPACT_ATOMS: atom_id res chain seq x y z
N MET A 1 -8.03 4.07 -10.71
CA MET A 1 -7.25 5.29 -10.38
C MET A 1 -6.82 6.09 -11.61
N GLN A 2 -6.42 5.47 -12.73
CA GLN A 2 -6.15 6.19 -13.98
C GLN A 2 -7.40 6.94 -14.54
N ALA A 3 -8.60 6.49 -14.16
CA ALA A 3 -9.88 7.14 -14.50
C ALA A 3 -10.10 8.54 -13.86
N PHE A 4 -9.34 8.93 -12.82
CA PHE A 4 -9.56 10.20 -12.09
C PHE A 4 -8.61 11.35 -12.48
N LYS A 5 -7.87 11.23 -13.61
CA LYS A 5 -6.90 12.24 -14.10
C LYS A 5 -5.80 12.67 -13.10
N LYS A 6 -5.59 11.94 -11.99
CA LYS A 6 -4.49 12.19 -11.04
C LYS A 6 -3.45 11.03 -11.07
N PRO A 7 -2.69 10.87 -12.16
CA PRO A 7 -1.70 9.80 -12.31
C PRO A 7 -0.57 9.89 -11.27
N LEU A 8 -0.23 11.11 -10.84
CA LEU A 8 0.77 11.37 -9.79
C LEU A 8 0.41 10.72 -8.45
N ILE A 9 -0.87 10.69 -8.06
CA ILE A 9 -1.29 10.07 -6.79
C ILE A 9 -1.20 8.55 -6.90
N ALA A 10 -1.58 7.98 -8.04
CA ALA A 10 -1.45 6.54 -8.27
C ALA A 10 0.02 6.09 -8.29
N LEU A 11 0.90 6.91 -8.90
CA LEU A 11 2.35 6.69 -8.86
C LEU A 11 2.89 6.82 -7.44
N ALA A 12 2.52 7.86 -6.69
CA ALA A 12 2.96 8.04 -5.31
C ALA A 12 2.54 6.89 -4.40
N ILE A 13 1.32 6.35 -4.56
CA ILE A 13 0.84 5.17 -3.84
C ILE A 13 1.60 3.91 -4.25
N SER A 14 1.91 3.75 -5.55
CA SER A 14 2.66 2.60 -6.04
C SER A 14 4.11 2.61 -5.56
N VAL A 15 4.77 3.77 -5.61
CA VAL A 15 6.14 3.97 -5.14
C VAL A 15 6.21 3.83 -3.62
N SER A 16 5.27 4.40 -2.87
CA SER A 16 5.26 4.23 -1.42
C SER A 16 5.09 2.77 -1.01
N ARG A 17 4.19 2.04 -1.68
CA ARG A 17 3.99 0.60 -1.43
C ARG A 17 5.28 -0.20 -1.69
N GLN A 18 5.99 0.08 -2.77
CA GLN A 18 7.17 -0.70 -3.16
C GLN A 18 8.44 -0.29 -2.41
N VAL A 19 8.67 0.99 -2.17
CA VAL A 19 9.93 1.48 -1.59
C VAL A 19 9.82 1.70 -0.09
N ILE A 20 8.70 2.22 0.39
CA ILE A 20 8.54 2.60 1.80
C ILE A 20 7.98 1.43 2.63
N PHE A 21 7.14 0.59 2.04
CA PHE A 21 6.55 -0.54 2.77
C PHE A 21 7.21 -1.88 2.47
N LEU A 22 7.44 -2.21 1.19
CA LEU A 22 7.96 -3.54 0.82
C LEU A 22 9.45 -3.70 1.17
N VAL A 23 10.31 -2.76 0.81
CA VAL A 23 11.76 -2.87 1.09
C VAL A 23 12.05 -2.96 2.60
N PRO A 24 11.49 -2.08 3.46
CA PRO A 24 11.74 -2.17 4.89
C PRO A 24 11.13 -3.42 5.52
N SER A 25 9.96 -3.89 5.06
CA SER A 25 9.39 -5.12 5.62
C SER A 25 10.23 -6.35 5.30
N ILE A 26 10.82 -6.41 4.11
CA ILE A 26 11.70 -7.52 3.72
C ILE A 26 12.94 -7.51 4.60
N ILE A 27 13.58 -6.35 4.79
CA ILE A 27 14.75 -6.21 5.67
C ILE A 27 14.39 -6.64 7.09
N LEU A 28 13.26 -6.14 7.63
CA LEU A 28 12.84 -6.42 9.00
C LEU A 28 12.49 -7.90 9.23
N PHE A 29 11.85 -8.58 8.27
CA PHE A 29 11.52 -10.00 8.40
C PHE A 29 12.70 -10.94 8.15
N VAL A 30 13.61 -10.58 7.24
CA VAL A 30 14.78 -11.41 6.91
C VAL A 30 15.86 -11.28 7.98
N GLU A 31 16.17 -10.06 8.43
CA GLU A 31 17.23 -9.82 9.40
C GLU A 31 16.77 -10.07 10.84
N TYR A 32 15.58 -9.61 11.22
CA TYR A 32 15.15 -9.67 12.63
C TYR A 32 14.58 -11.04 13.02
N PHE A 33 13.79 -11.66 12.14
CA PHE A 33 13.17 -12.96 12.43
C PHE A 33 13.99 -14.17 11.94
N LYS A 34 15.10 -13.96 11.22
CA LYS A 34 15.92 -15.03 10.59
C LYS A 34 15.11 -16.01 9.72
N LEU A 35 13.89 -15.65 9.36
CA LEU A 35 12.99 -16.44 8.52
C LEU A 35 13.45 -16.23 7.07
N ARG A 36 14.52 -16.92 6.66
CA ARG A 36 15.18 -16.77 5.34
C ARG A 36 14.21 -16.55 4.17
N LEU A 37 13.68 -17.62 3.59
CA LEU A 37 12.82 -17.55 2.41
C LEU A 37 11.35 -17.36 2.80
N LEU A 38 10.92 -17.97 3.91
CA LEU A 38 9.56 -17.88 4.41
C LEU A 38 9.20 -16.48 4.92
N GLY A 39 10.16 -15.75 5.51
CA GLY A 39 9.93 -14.39 5.99
C GLY A 39 9.70 -13.40 4.86
N ILE A 40 10.34 -13.63 3.70
CA ILE A 40 10.09 -12.83 2.48
C ILE A 40 8.65 -13.03 2.01
N TRP A 41 8.18 -14.29 1.95
CA TRP A 41 6.82 -14.61 1.52
C TRP A 41 5.76 -14.06 2.48
N VAL A 42 5.92 -14.30 3.78
CA VAL A 42 4.97 -13.85 4.80
C VAL A 42 4.98 -12.33 4.94
N GLY A 43 6.17 -11.71 4.94
CA GLY A 43 6.32 -10.25 5.01
C GLY A 43 5.69 -9.56 3.80
N THR A 44 5.95 -10.07 2.59
CA THR A 44 5.33 -9.56 1.36
C THR A 44 3.82 -9.71 1.39
N PHE A 45 3.31 -10.86 1.84
CA PHE A 45 1.87 -11.09 1.95
C PHE A 45 1.24 -10.07 2.91
N ILE A 46 1.77 -9.92 4.12
CA ILE A 46 1.25 -8.97 5.12
C ILE A 46 1.27 -7.53 4.57
N VAL A 47 2.37 -7.09 3.97
CA VAL A 47 2.47 -5.73 3.43
C VAL A 47 1.47 -5.47 2.31
N ILE A 48 1.24 -6.45 1.42
CA ILE A 48 0.26 -6.31 0.34
C ILE A 48 -1.15 -6.16 0.92
N TRP A 49 -1.52 -6.99 1.90
CA TRP A 49 -2.82 -6.91 2.55
C TRP A 49 -3.01 -5.59 3.30
N LEU A 50 -1.98 -5.14 4.02
CA LEU A 50 -2.02 -3.88 4.76
C LEU A 50 -2.15 -2.69 3.80
N ALA A 51 -1.40 -2.67 2.71
CA ALA A 51 -1.51 -1.65 1.67
C ALA A 51 -2.89 -1.67 0.99
N ALA A 52 -3.47 -2.85 0.75
CA ALA A 52 -4.81 -2.99 0.18
C ALA A 52 -5.89 -2.43 1.11
N ILE A 53 -5.79 -2.69 2.42
CA ILE A 53 -6.71 -2.14 3.43
C ILE A 53 -6.61 -0.62 3.48
N VAL A 54 -5.40 -0.07 3.59
CA VAL A 54 -5.18 1.39 3.61
C VAL A 54 -5.69 2.03 2.33
N THR A 55 -5.41 1.43 1.16
CA THR A 55 -5.89 1.94 -0.13
C THR A 55 -7.41 1.93 -0.20
N THR A 56 -8.04 0.85 0.25
CA THR A 56 -9.50 0.75 0.28
C THR A 56 -10.09 1.84 1.16
N ILE A 57 -9.63 1.98 2.40
CA ILE A 57 -10.10 3.03 3.33
C ILE A 57 -9.91 4.43 2.73
N TYR A 58 -8.75 4.70 2.13
CA TYR A 58 -8.46 6.00 1.53
C TYR A 58 -9.39 6.29 0.35
N VAL A 59 -9.61 5.31 -0.53
CA VAL A 59 -10.53 5.43 -1.66
C VAL A 59 -11.97 5.63 -1.19
N THR A 60 -12.44 4.86 -0.20
CA THR A 60 -13.80 5.02 0.34
C THR A 60 -13.99 6.41 0.97
N LYS A 61 -12.98 6.93 1.69
CA LYS A 61 -12.99 8.31 2.21
C LYS A 61 -13.03 9.33 1.07
N LEU A 62 -12.19 9.16 0.06
CA LEU A 62 -12.11 10.08 -1.09
C LEU A 62 -13.41 10.13 -1.89
N ILE A 63 -14.07 8.98 -2.08
CA ILE A 63 -15.39 8.88 -2.74
C ILE A 63 -16.43 9.62 -1.90
N LYS A 64 -16.47 9.37 -0.60
CA LYS A 64 -17.40 10.04 0.32
C LYS A 64 -17.21 11.57 0.34
N GLU A 65 -15.97 12.04 0.31
CA GLU A 65 -15.65 13.47 0.27
C GLU A 65 -16.05 14.12 -1.07
N LYS A 66 -15.93 13.39 -2.18
CA LYS A 66 -16.41 13.85 -3.49
C LYS A 66 -17.92 13.87 -3.61
N GLU A 67 -18.63 12.92 -2.99
CA GLU A 67 -20.11 12.94 -2.94
C GLU A 67 -20.63 14.12 -2.11
N VAL A 68 -19.93 14.51 -1.04
CA VAL A 68 -20.29 15.66 -0.20
C VAL A 68 -20.06 17.00 -0.91
N THR A 69 -19.05 17.09 -1.78
CA THR A 69 -18.74 18.34 -2.53
C THR A 69 -19.65 18.57 -3.76
N GLN A 70 -20.49 17.60 -4.11
CA GLN A 70 -21.45 17.69 -5.24
C GLN A 70 -22.89 17.96 -4.79
N LYS A 71 -23.15 18.06 -3.48
CA LYS A 71 -24.43 18.52 -2.90
C LYS A 71 -24.34 19.98 -2.52
#